data_AF-A0A1I8CL89-F1
#
_entry.id   AF-A0A1I8CL89-F1
#
_cell.length_a   1.000
_cell.length_b   1.000
_cell.length_c   1.000
_cell.angle_alpha   90.00
_cell.angle_beta   90.00
_cell.angle_gamma   90.00
#
_symmetry.space_group_name_H-M   'P 1'
#
loop_
_entity.id
_entity.type
_entity.pdbx_description
1 polymer ?
#
loop_
_entity_poly.entity_id
_entity_poly.type
_entity_poly.pdbx_seq_one_letter_code
_entity_poly.pdbx_strand_id
1 'polypeptide(L)'
;MLAYASWVSTSNMNDNSCGTSCMRNYVAFMPMPVVAKQCNDLLFPADQRMIRNDFTTRLYVSPPSVDSGCDEIFTMIIYDKNDNVNGHHEVITAASQSTIDLTDKSEMASSSYSGQIPMYRLGSILNYPDSLTAYGHFAHIVPSIQEWVTGKTQFYTLAKNCYIEFYADQDGVDPDLIKVDGIALSNYDYDLNRMHYFNRRYGHFILELPGYGLHTLENGGNYVLYVICKNVNGAYDAAGYLTGYNQRKQ
;
A
#
# COMPACT_ATOMS: atom_id res chain seq x y z
N MET A 1 -7.92 -16.61 -4.98
CA MET A 1 -8.71 -15.71 -4.13
C MET A 1 -8.35 -16.01 -2.69
N LEU A 2 -7.79 -15.04 -1.96
CA LEU A 2 -7.59 -15.16 -0.51
C LEU A 2 -8.75 -14.43 0.17
N ALA A 3 -9.52 -15.15 0.98
CA ALA A 3 -10.51 -14.53 1.85
C ALA A 3 -9.91 -14.46 3.26
N TYR A 4 -9.74 -13.25 3.77
CA TYR A 4 -9.32 -13.01 5.14
C TYR A 4 -10.55 -12.59 5.95
N ALA A 5 -10.96 -13.41 6.91
CA ALA A 5 -12.03 -13.05 7.86
C ALA A 5 -11.41 -12.81 9.23
N SER A 6 -11.60 -11.61 9.80
CA SER A 6 -11.22 -11.32 11.17
C SER A 6 -12.44 -11.24 12.07
N TRP A 7 -12.35 -11.85 13.24
CA TRP A 7 -13.40 -11.76 14.27
C TRP A 7 -13.33 -10.45 15.06
N VAL A 8 -12.29 -9.64 14.87
CA VAL A 8 -11.99 -8.43 15.65
C VAL A 8 -11.52 -7.30 14.73
N SER A 9 -11.92 -6.07 15.03
CA SER A 9 -11.68 -4.90 14.16
C SER A 9 -10.23 -4.42 14.13
N THR A 10 -9.31 -5.08 14.84
CA THR A 10 -7.94 -4.57 14.98
C THR A 10 -6.91 -5.67 14.87
N SER A 11 -5.99 -5.50 13.92
CA SER A 11 -4.65 -6.09 13.93
C SER A 11 -4.53 -7.62 14.07
N ASN A 12 -5.53 -8.43 13.70
CA ASN A 12 -5.47 -9.91 13.84
C ASN A 12 -5.14 -10.42 15.26
N MET A 13 -5.09 -9.56 16.28
CA MET A 13 -4.72 -9.95 17.63
C MET A 13 -6.00 -10.06 18.45
N ASN A 14 -6.25 -11.27 18.95
CA ASN A 14 -7.41 -11.56 19.79
C ASN A 14 -7.09 -11.20 21.25
N ASP A 15 -6.89 -9.91 21.53
CA ASP A 15 -6.39 -9.41 22.82
C ASP A 15 -7.38 -8.49 23.55
N ASN A 16 -8.63 -8.37 23.07
CA ASN A 16 -9.69 -7.49 23.60
C ASN A 16 -9.31 -6.00 23.68
N SER A 17 -8.25 -5.56 22.99
CA SER A 17 -7.72 -4.19 23.11
C SER A 17 -8.59 -3.12 22.44
N CYS A 18 -9.41 -3.47 21.43
CA CYS A 18 -10.15 -2.49 20.60
C CYS A 18 -11.50 -1.98 21.12
N GLY A 19 -11.94 -2.41 22.31
CA GLY A 19 -13.16 -1.91 22.95
C GLY A 19 -14.44 -2.06 22.11
N THR A 20 -15.27 -1.02 22.05
CA THR A 20 -16.59 -1.04 21.37
C THR A 20 -16.51 -0.92 19.84
N SER A 21 -15.33 -0.60 19.30
CA SER A 21 -15.09 -0.53 17.85
C SER A 21 -14.87 -1.91 17.22
N CYS A 22 -14.65 -2.96 18.04
CA CYS A 22 -14.44 -4.34 17.64
C CYS A 22 -15.67 -4.97 16.94
N MET A 23 -15.87 -4.65 15.68
CA MET A 23 -16.89 -5.27 14.83
C MET A 23 -16.29 -6.35 13.94
N ARG A 24 -17.04 -7.43 13.70
CA ARG A 24 -16.66 -8.47 12.74
C ARG A 24 -16.61 -7.86 11.35
N ASN A 25 -15.51 -8.07 10.64
CA ASN A 25 -15.33 -7.64 9.27
C ASN A 25 -14.57 -8.73 8.49
N TYR A 26 -14.78 -8.81 7.19
CA TYR A 26 -14.04 -9.71 6.32
C TYR A 26 -13.54 -8.96 5.09
N VAL A 27 -12.35 -9.33 4.65
CA VAL A 27 -11.73 -8.83 3.43
C VAL A 27 -11.65 -9.97 2.43
N ALA A 28 -12.30 -9.81 1.28
CA ALA A 28 -12.10 -10.68 0.13
C ALA A 28 -11.12 -9.99 -0.82
N PHE A 29 -9.98 -10.64 -1.11
CA PHE A 29 -8.93 -10.04 -1.91
C PHE A 29 -8.27 -11.09 -2.82
N MET A 30 -7.93 -10.68 -4.04
CA MET A 30 -7.14 -11.52 -4.93
C MET A 30 -5.69 -11.01 -4.89
N PRO A 31 -4.77 -11.71 -4.21
CA PRO A 31 -3.38 -11.29 -4.18
C PRO A 31 -2.75 -11.42 -5.57
N MET A 32 -1.71 -10.63 -5.79
CA MET A 32 -0.84 -10.81 -6.95
C MET A 32 -0.18 -12.19 -6.89
N PRO A 33 -0.08 -12.91 -8.03
CA PRO A 33 0.63 -14.18 -8.06
C PRO A 33 2.11 -13.99 -7.71
N VAL A 34 2.71 -15.02 -7.11
CA VAL A 34 4.17 -15.11 -6.99
C VAL A 34 4.80 -15.17 -8.37
N VAL A 35 5.93 -14.47 -8.52
CA VAL A 35 6.65 -14.39 -9.79
C VAL A 35 7.72 -15.47 -9.79
N ALA A 36 7.75 -16.29 -10.84
CA ALA A 36 8.79 -17.29 -11.01
C ALA A 36 10.11 -16.63 -11.40
N LYS A 37 11.23 -17.13 -10.85
CA LYS A 37 12.59 -16.77 -11.25
C LYS A 37 13.47 -18.00 -11.36
N GLN A 38 14.58 -17.87 -12.07
CA GLN A 38 15.65 -18.87 -12.04
C GLN A 38 16.34 -18.85 -10.67
N CYS A 39 16.79 -20.01 -10.22
CA CYS A 39 17.46 -20.17 -8.93
C CYS A 39 18.76 -19.35 -8.87
N ASN A 40 18.96 -18.58 -7.79
CA ASN A 40 20.11 -17.70 -7.56
C ASN A 40 20.24 -16.50 -8.52
N ASP A 41 19.29 -16.29 -9.43
CA ASP A 41 19.30 -15.12 -10.31
C ASP A 41 18.92 -13.86 -9.53
N LEU A 42 19.76 -12.82 -9.61
CA LEU A 42 19.47 -11.54 -8.99
C LEU A 42 18.58 -10.69 -9.89
N LEU A 43 17.58 -10.04 -9.29
CA LEU A 43 16.73 -9.08 -9.96
C LEU A 43 17.44 -7.73 -10.05
N PHE A 44 17.69 -7.26 -11.27
CA PHE A 44 18.20 -5.91 -11.53
C PHE A 44 17.30 -5.16 -12.53
N PRO A 45 16.89 -3.92 -12.23
CA PRO A 45 17.00 -3.24 -10.93
C PRO A 45 16.24 -3.98 -9.81
N ALA A 46 16.63 -3.77 -8.54
CA ALA A 46 16.01 -4.40 -7.37
C ALA A 46 14.49 -4.15 -7.28
N ASP A 47 13.74 -5.07 -6.68
CA ASP A 47 12.34 -4.83 -6.35
C ASP A 47 12.24 -3.85 -5.19
N GLN A 48 11.82 -2.64 -5.50
CA GLN A 48 11.73 -1.54 -4.56
C GLN A 48 10.26 -1.13 -4.38
N ARG A 49 9.80 -1.05 -3.14
CA ARG A 49 8.42 -0.69 -2.77
C ARG A 49 8.43 0.31 -1.63
N MET A 50 7.39 1.12 -1.51
CA MET A 50 7.25 2.10 -0.42
C MET A 50 5.80 2.28 -0.05
N ILE A 51 5.54 2.57 1.22
CA ILE A 51 4.18 2.78 1.74
C ILE A 51 4.20 3.50 3.08
N ARG A 52 3.14 4.27 3.34
CA ARG A 52 2.88 4.90 4.62
C ARG A 52 1.85 4.16 5.47
N ASN A 53 1.85 4.48 6.76
CA ASN A 53 0.96 3.88 7.73
C ASN A 53 -0.42 4.54 7.85
N ASP A 54 -0.69 5.65 7.15
CA ASP A 54 -1.93 6.44 7.34
C ASP A 54 -3.22 5.60 7.15
N PHE A 55 -3.14 4.58 6.29
CA PHE A 55 -4.20 3.61 6.02
C PHE A 55 -3.70 2.16 6.06
N THR A 56 -2.54 1.92 6.68
CA THR A 56 -1.86 0.61 6.64
C THR A 56 -1.48 0.18 8.05
N THR A 57 -1.96 -0.98 8.48
CA THR A 57 -1.55 -1.58 9.76
C THR A 57 -0.40 -2.57 9.57
N ARG A 58 -0.46 -3.36 8.49
CA ARG A 58 0.47 -4.47 8.27
C ARG A 58 0.65 -4.74 6.79
N LEU A 59 1.83 -5.24 6.44
CA LEU A 59 2.14 -5.78 5.13
C LEU A 59 2.32 -7.29 5.21
N TYR A 60 1.92 -7.94 4.12
CA TYR A 60 2.15 -9.34 3.87
C TYR A 60 3.01 -9.47 2.63
N VAL A 61 4.06 -10.27 2.74
CA VAL A 61 5.03 -10.48 1.67
C VAL A 61 5.18 -11.95 1.39
N SER A 62 5.49 -12.28 0.13
CA SER A 62 5.71 -13.66 -0.29
C SER A 62 7.00 -13.75 -1.10
N PRO A 63 7.78 -14.83 -0.94
CA PRO A 63 8.99 -15.02 -1.73
C PRO A 63 8.63 -15.28 -3.21
N PRO A 64 9.58 -15.09 -4.14
CA PRO A 64 9.45 -15.54 -5.52
C PRO A 64 9.30 -17.07 -5.57
N SER A 65 8.77 -17.59 -6.68
CA SER A 65 8.74 -19.03 -6.93
C SER A 65 10.02 -19.47 -7.63
N VAL A 66 10.62 -20.55 -7.17
CA VAL A 66 11.78 -21.22 -7.78
C VAL A 66 11.50 -22.71 -7.94
N ASP A 67 12.34 -23.41 -8.71
CA ASP A 67 12.24 -24.86 -8.87
C ASP A 67 12.44 -25.59 -7.52
N SER A 68 11.83 -26.77 -7.38
CA SER A 68 11.79 -27.51 -6.11
C SER A 68 13.14 -27.96 -5.55
N GLY A 69 14.20 -27.94 -6.36
CA GLY A 69 15.57 -28.27 -5.94
C GLY A 69 16.43 -27.05 -5.60
N CYS A 70 15.85 -25.86 -5.56
CA CYS A 70 16.56 -24.62 -5.28
C CYS A 70 16.55 -24.30 -3.78
N ASP A 71 17.73 -24.36 -3.16
CA ASP A 71 17.93 -24.00 -1.75
C ASP A 71 18.35 -22.52 -1.59
N GLU A 72 17.71 -21.61 -2.32
CA GLU A 72 17.99 -20.16 -2.24
C GLU A 72 17.29 -19.53 -1.03
N ILE A 73 18.00 -18.62 -0.34
CA ILE A 73 17.44 -17.82 0.75
C ILE A 73 17.00 -16.47 0.19
N PHE A 74 15.69 -16.21 0.20
CA PHE A 74 15.15 -14.92 -0.22
C PHE A 74 15.26 -13.91 0.92
N THR A 75 15.90 -12.78 0.62
CA THR A 75 16.07 -11.68 1.56
C THR A 75 15.50 -10.38 1.02
N MET A 76 15.06 -9.52 1.92
CA MET A 76 14.60 -8.17 1.63
C MET A 76 15.14 -7.21 2.69
N ILE A 77 15.55 -6.02 2.28
CA ILE A 77 15.98 -4.95 3.19
C ILE A 77 14.77 -4.05 3.42
N ILE A 78 14.44 -3.79 4.68
CA ILE A 78 13.36 -2.91 5.12
C ILE A 78 13.97 -1.63 5.67
N TYR A 79 13.59 -0.50 5.09
CA TYR A 79 13.96 0.83 5.51
C TYR A 79 12.78 1.49 6.22
N ASP A 80 13.07 2.35 7.19
CA ASP A 80 12.10 3.26 7.76
C ASP A 80 12.63 4.69 7.75
N LYS A 81 11.85 5.63 8.28
CA LYS A 81 12.20 7.05 8.31
C LYS A 81 13.46 7.34 9.13
N ASN A 82 13.74 6.54 10.16
CA ASN A 82 14.88 6.72 11.06
C ASN A 82 16.13 5.97 10.57
N ASP A 83 15.95 4.89 9.80
CA ASP A 83 17.03 4.14 9.14
C ASP A 83 16.71 3.90 7.66
N ASN A 84 16.92 4.95 6.85
CA ASN A 84 16.75 4.91 5.40
C ASN A 84 18.04 4.63 4.61
N VAL A 85 19.13 4.30 5.30
CA VAL A 85 20.46 4.03 4.70
C VAL A 85 20.85 2.57 4.85
N ASN A 86 20.82 2.03 6.07
CA ASN A 86 21.26 0.65 6.31
C ASN A 86 20.06 -0.30 6.17
N GLY A 87 18.97 0.03 6.86
CA GLY A 87 17.77 -0.79 6.94
C GLY A 87 17.99 -2.09 7.73
N HIS A 88 16.91 -2.86 7.87
CA HIS A 88 16.88 -4.16 8.51
C HIS A 88 16.75 -5.28 7.47
N HIS A 89 17.55 -6.34 7.60
CA HIS A 89 17.47 -7.50 6.71
C HIS A 89 16.43 -8.50 7.23
N GLU A 90 15.42 -8.76 6.41
CA GLU A 90 14.36 -9.74 6.68
C GLU A 90 14.54 -10.94 5.75
N VAL A 91 14.45 -12.16 6.31
CA VAL A 91 14.38 -13.40 5.52
C VAL A 91 12.92 -13.69 5.18
N ILE A 92 12.62 -13.84 3.90
CA ILE A 92 11.28 -14.13 3.40
C ILE A 92 11.19 -15.62 3.04
N THR A 93 10.24 -16.32 3.66
CA THR A 93 10.11 -17.78 3.51
C THR A 93 8.71 -18.16 3.04
N ALA A 94 8.62 -19.28 2.31
CA ALA A 94 7.34 -19.86 1.92
C ALA A 94 6.74 -20.73 3.03
N ALA A 95 7.54 -21.12 4.03
CA ALA A 95 7.12 -22.03 5.09
C ALA A 95 6.22 -21.37 6.15
N SER A 96 6.29 -20.04 6.29
CA SER A 96 5.47 -19.28 7.23
C SER A 96 5.05 -17.96 6.60
N GLN A 97 4.05 -17.32 7.21
CA GLN A 97 3.61 -16.00 6.79
C GLN A 97 4.67 -14.97 7.19
N SER A 98 5.27 -14.30 6.21
CA SER A 98 6.14 -13.14 6.43
C SER A 98 5.30 -11.86 6.49
N THR A 99 5.35 -11.17 7.63
CA THR A 99 4.58 -9.95 7.89
C THR A 99 5.46 -8.81 8.39
N ILE A 100 5.16 -7.59 7.96
CA ILE A 100 5.83 -6.38 8.44
C ILE A 100 4.78 -5.49 9.10
N ASP A 101 4.95 -5.19 10.39
CA ASP A 101 4.06 -4.29 11.12
C ASP A 101 4.43 -2.82 10.86
N LEU A 102 3.41 -1.96 10.72
CA LEU A 102 3.56 -0.51 10.51
C LEU A 102 2.90 0.30 11.63
N THR A 103 2.41 -0.34 12.69
CA THR A 103 1.75 0.36 13.81
C THR A 103 2.70 1.30 14.56
N ASP A 104 4.00 1.03 14.57
CA ASP A 104 5.05 1.82 15.22
C ASP A 104 5.89 2.67 14.24
N LYS A 105 5.61 2.61 12.95
CA LYS A 105 6.37 3.29 11.88
C LYS A 105 5.47 4.17 11.05
N SER A 106 5.84 5.45 10.85
CA SER A 106 5.07 6.36 9.97
C SER A 106 5.08 5.93 8.50
N GLU A 107 6.19 5.32 8.08
CA GLU A 107 6.43 4.95 6.70
C GLU A 107 7.54 3.91 6.62
N MET A 108 7.55 3.15 5.53
CA MET A 108 8.65 2.26 5.21
C MET A 108 8.90 2.18 3.71
N ALA A 109 10.10 1.71 3.37
CA ALA A 109 10.43 1.25 2.03
C ALA A 109 11.12 -0.11 2.10
N SER A 110 11.10 -0.87 1.02
CA SER A 110 11.80 -2.15 0.94
C SER A 110 12.55 -2.31 -0.36
N SER A 111 13.65 -3.07 -0.33
CA SER A 111 14.45 -3.41 -1.51
C SER A 111 14.84 -4.88 -1.48
N SER A 112 14.66 -5.59 -2.58
CA SER A 112 15.13 -6.97 -2.73
C SER A 112 15.79 -7.21 -4.09
N TYR A 113 16.97 -7.81 -4.07
CA TYR A 113 17.60 -8.37 -5.26
C TYR A 113 17.24 -9.84 -5.46
N SER A 114 16.54 -10.45 -4.50
CA SER A 114 16.25 -11.89 -4.51
C SER A 114 15.15 -12.27 -5.49
N GLY A 115 14.53 -11.30 -6.18
CA GLY A 115 13.40 -11.49 -7.08
C GLY A 115 12.32 -10.44 -6.85
N GLN A 116 11.21 -10.53 -7.59
CA GLN A 116 10.03 -9.70 -7.30
C GLN A 116 9.36 -10.27 -6.05
N ILE A 117 9.13 -9.44 -5.03
CA ILE A 117 8.52 -9.82 -3.76
C ILE A 117 7.11 -9.25 -3.74
N PRO A 118 6.07 -10.01 -4.16
CA PRO A 118 4.69 -9.56 -4.05
C PRO A 118 4.40 -9.10 -2.63
N MET A 119 3.82 -7.90 -2.54
CA MET A 119 3.46 -7.27 -1.29
C MET A 119 2.02 -6.79 -1.38
N TYR A 120 1.24 -7.09 -0.35
CA TYR A 120 -0.06 -6.47 -0.15
C TYR A 120 -0.17 -5.94 1.26
N ARG A 121 -0.90 -4.85 1.41
CA ARG A 121 -1.23 -4.25 2.70
C ARG A 121 -2.54 -4.78 3.22
N LEU A 122 -2.62 -4.96 4.52
CA LEU A 122 -3.86 -4.89 5.27
C LEU A 122 -4.04 -3.44 5.70
N GLY A 123 -5.06 -2.83 5.12
CA GLY A 123 -5.43 -1.46 5.42
C GLY A 123 -6.62 -1.39 6.35
N SER A 124 -6.69 -0.29 7.09
CA SER A 124 -7.77 0.02 8.02
C SER A 124 -7.96 1.53 8.15
N ILE A 125 -9.12 1.95 8.65
CA ILE A 125 -9.34 3.33 9.05
C ILE A 125 -8.79 3.51 10.46
N LEU A 126 -7.71 4.29 10.58
CA LEU A 126 -7.01 4.49 11.84
C LEU A 126 -7.59 5.68 12.62
N ASN A 127 -7.76 5.51 13.93
CA ASN A 127 -8.27 6.53 14.83
C ASN A 127 -7.14 7.13 15.67
N TYR A 128 -6.33 8.02 15.09
CA TYR A 128 -5.20 8.60 15.82
C TYR A 128 -5.63 9.38 17.08
N PRO A 129 -4.84 9.33 18.16
CA PRO A 129 -3.50 8.72 18.24
C PRO A 129 -3.50 7.18 18.43
N ASP A 130 -4.66 6.55 18.56
CA ASP A 130 -4.78 5.13 18.89
C ASP A 130 -5.05 4.25 17.65
N SER A 131 -4.05 3.48 17.23
CA SER A 131 -4.22 2.48 16.16
C SER A 131 -4.99 1.23 16.63
N LEU A 132 -5.20 1.06 17.94
CA LEU A 132 -5.95 -0.06 18.54
C LEU A 132 -7.46 0.09 18.42
N THR A 133 -8.00 1.20 17.94
CA THR A 133 -9.45 1.36 17.66
C THR A 133 -9.72 1.51 16.18
N ALA A 134 -8.80 1.00 15.34
CA ALA A 134 -8.99 0.95 13.91
C ALA A 134 -10.25 0.16 13.53
N TYR A 135 -10.88 0.53 12.41
CA TYR A 135 -12.09 -0.13 11.92
C TYR A 135 -12.12 -0.16 10.40
N GLY A 136 -12.94 -1.05 9.85
CA GLY A 136 -13.12 -1.20 8.40
C GLY A 136 -11.84 -1.66 7.71
N HIS A 137 -11.82 -2.91 7.24
CA HIS A 137 -10.61 -3.47 6.64
C HIS A 137 -10.69 -3.56 5.13
N PHE A 138 -9.55 -3.37 4.48
CA PHE A 138 -9.37 -3.61 3.06
C PHE A 138 -7.96 -4.16 2.80
N ALA A 139 -7.74 -4.69 1.61
CA ALA A 139 -6.41 -5.13 1.19
C ALA A 139 -6.08 -4.58 -0.19
N HIS A 140 -4.88 -4.01 -0.32
CA HIS A 140 -4.37 -3.52 -1.61
C HIS A 140 -3.02 -4.15 -1.91
N ILE A 141 -2.76 -4.38 -3.19
CA ILE A 141 -1.40 -4.60 -3.69
C ILE A 141 -0.59 -3.34 -3.40
N VAL A 142 0.68 -3.50 -3.03
CA VAL A 142 1.64 -2.40 -2.90
C VAL A 142 2.58 -2.48 -4.09
N PRO A 143 2.37 -1.74 -5.19
CA PRO A 143 3.17 -1.88 -6.39
C PRO A 143 4.64 -1.51 -6.17
N SER A 144 5.52 -2.05 -7.03
CA SER A 144 6.89 -1.57 -7.12
C SER A 144 6.95 -0.11 -7.60
N ILE A 145 8.01 0.60 -7.23
CA ILE A 145 8.31 1.93 -7.78
C ILE A 145 8.52 1.94 -9.31
N GLN A 146 8.59 0.75 -9.93
CA GLN A 146 8.73 0.55 -11.37
C GLN A 146 7.41 0.19 -12.06
N GLU A 147 6.32 0.12 -11.30
CA GLU A 147 5.00 -0.34 -11.75
C GLU A 147 4.00 0.81 -11.80
N TRP A 148 4.45 2.03 -12.04
CA TRP A 148 3.61 3.22 -11.92
C TRP A 148 2.90 3.58 -13.21
N VAL A 149 1.76 4.25 -13.10
CA VAL A 149 1.00 4.80 -14.22
C VAL A 149 1.32 6.28 -14.41
N THR A 150 0.94 6.83 -15.56
CA THR A 150 1.08 8.27 -15.86
C THR A 150 -0.13 8.75 -16.66
N GLY A 151 -0.40 10.05 -16.64
CA GLY A 151 -1.53 10.67 -17.34
C GLY A 151 -2.83 10.60 -16.54
N LYS A 152 -3.93 10.32 -17.24
CA LYS A 152 -5.29 10.38 -16.69
C LYS A 152 -5.78 9.00 -16.24
N THR A 153 -6.11 8.87 -14.96
CA THR A 153 -6.80 7.71 -14.39
C THR A 153 -8.24 8.08 -14.03
N GLN A 154 -9.19 7.25 -14.46
CA GLN A 154 -10.59 7.34 -14.02
C GLN A 154 -10.82 6.35 -12.88
N PHE A 155 -11.57 6.76 -11.87
CA PHE A 155 -11.88 5.93 -10.72
C PHE A 155 -13.25 6.29 -10.15
N TYR A 156 -13.79 5.42 -9.30
CA TYR A 156 -15.14 5.52 -8.77
C TYR A 156 -15.16 5.53 -7.23
N THR A 157 -15.88 6.47 -6.62
CA THR A 157 -16.09 6.52 -5.17
C THR A 157 -17.30 5.68 -4.77
N LEU A 158 -17.12 4.79 -3.79
CA LEU A 158 -18.15 3.83 -3.37
C LEU A 158 -19.12 4.37 -2.30
N ALA A 159 -18.79 5.51 -1.69
CA ALA A 159 -19.58 6.18 -0.65
C ALA A 159 -19.30 7.70 -0.62
N LYS A 160 -19.91 8.44 0.32
CA LYS A 160 -19.71 9.90 0.47
C LYS A 160 -18.44 10.29 1.25
N ASN A 161 -17.81 9.35 1.95
CA ASN A 161 -16.64 9.59 2.79
C ASN A 161 -15.44 8.83 2.21
N CYS A 162 -15.08 9.17 0.97
CA CYS A 162 -13.98 8.53 0.26
C CYS A 162 -12.78 9.45 0.17
N TYR A 163 -11.62 8.83 0.20
CA TYR A 163 -10.31 9.44 0.07
C TYR A 163 -9.63 8.85 -1.15
N ILE A 164 -8.85 9.67 -1.83
CA ILE A 164 -7.76 9.16 -2.64
C ILE A 164 -6.47 9.24 -1.84
N GLU A 165 -5.73 8.14 -1.87
CA GLU A 165 -4.35 8.09 -1.40
C GLU A 165 -3.50 7.79 -2.62
N PHE A 166 -2.53 8.65 -2.94
CA PHE A 166 -1.65 8.38 -4.08
C PHE A 166 -0.20 8.72 -3.78
N TYR A 167 0.68 7.98 -4.44
CA TYR A 167 2.12 8.15 -4.36
C TYR A 167 2.62 8.58 -5.73
N ALA A 168 3.49 9.58 -5.80
CA ALA A 168 4.02 10.12 -7.04
C ALA A 168 5.55 10.30 -6.99
N ASP A 169 6.19 10.24 -8.15
CA ASP A 169 7.64 10.46 -8.27
C ASP A 169 7.96 11.95 -8.22
N GLN A 170 9.26 12.25 -8.23
CA GLN A 170 9.77 13.60 -8.23
C GLN A 170 9.20 14.47 -9.37
N ASP A 171 8.79 13.87 -10.50
CA ASP A 171 8.19 14.59 -11.62
C ASP A 171 6.67 14.79 -11.44
N GLY A 172 6.04 13.99 -10.58
CA GLY A 172 4.61 14.03 -10.28
C GLY A 172 4.24 14.61 -8.90
N VAL A 173 5.13 15.31 -8.21
CA VAL A 173 4.86 15.88 -6.86
C VAL A 173 4.33 17.31 -6.83
N ASP A 174 4.20 17.99 -7.97
CA ASP A 174 3.76 19.39 -8.03
C ASP A 174 2.22 19.51 -7.96
N PRO A 175 1.62 20.04 -6.87
CA PRO A 175 0.17 20.15 -6.72
C PRO A 175 -0.51 21.06 -7.75
N ASP A 176 0.21 22.01 -8.36
CA ASP A 176 -0.36 22.89 -9.40
C ASP A 176 -0.50 22.16 -10.75
N LEU A 177 0.26 21.08 -10.95
CA LEU A 177 0.24 20.27 -12.17
C LEU A 177 -0.64 19.03 -12.07
N ILE A 178 -0.96 18.59 -10.85
CA ILE A 178 -1.88 17.48 -10.58
C ILE A 178 -3.31 18.00 -10.63
N LYS A 179 -4.21 17.31 -11.33
CA LYS A 179 -5.63 17.69 -11.39
C LYS A 179 -6.54 16.59 -10.89
N VAL A 180 -7.52 16.96 -10.09
CA VAL A 180 -8.65 16.12 -9.69
C VAL A 180 -9.90 16.72 -10.32
N ASP A 181 -10.61 15.95 -11.14
CA ASP A 181 -11.81 16.41 -11.87
C ASP A 181 -11.58 17.70 -12.69
N GLY A 182 -10.37 17.84 -13.23
CA GLY A 182 -9.95 19.00 -14.02
C GLY A 182 -9.53 20.23 -13.19
N ILE A 183 -9.64 20.18 -11.87
CA ILE A 183 -9.24 21.26 -10.96
C ILE A 183 -7.86 20.93 -10.38
N ALA A 184 -6.94 21.91 -10.32
CA ALA A 184 -5.61 21.70 -9.76
C ALA A 184 -5.68 21.31 -8.28
N LEU A 185 -4.84 20.35 -7.86
CA LEU A 185 -4.81 19.82 -6.50
C LEU A 185 -4.55 20.92 -5.46
N SER A 186 -3.79 21.95 -5.81
CA SER A 186 -3.54 23.13 -4.96
C SER A 186 -4.79 23.90 -4.54
N ASN A 187 -5.93 23.69 -5.21
CA ASN A 187 -7.22 24.29 -4.83
C ASN A 187 -8.04 23.43 -3.86
N TYR A 188 -7.54 22.25 -3.49
CA TYR A 188 -8.17 21.37 -2.51
C TYR A 188 -7.44 21.45 -1.17
N ASP A 189 -8.11 20.97 -0.13
CA ASP A 189 -7.46 20.65 1.14
C ASP A 189 -6.89 19.22 1.05
N TYR A 190 -5.58 19.07 1.16
CA TYR A 190 -4.89 17.78 1.02
C TYR A 190 -3.71 17.70 1.98
N ASP A 191 -3.39 16.47 2.39
CA ASP A 191 -2.16 16.18 3.11
C ASP A 191 -1.05 15.80 2.12
N LEU A 192 0.15 16.34 2.31
CA LEU A 192 1.34 15.98 1.55
C LEU A 192 2.48 15.59 2.48
N ASN A 193 2.93 14.35 2.34
CA ASN A 193 4.12 13.83 2.97
C ASN A 193 5.22 13.59 1.93
N ARG A 194 6.42 14.12 2.18
CA ARG A 194 7.58 13.91 1.32
C ARG A 194 8.42 12.77 1.87
N MET A 195 8.58 11.72 1.08
CA MET A 195 9.36 10.53 1.41
C MET A 195 10.69 10.56 0.66
N HIS A 196 11.77 10.10 1.30
CA HIS A 196 13.10 10.04 0.69
C HIS A 196 13.71 8.65 0.82
N TYR A 197 13.68 7.90 -0.27
CA TYR A 197 14.19 6.53 -0.37
C TYR A 197 14.89 6.33 -1.71
N PHE A 198 15.87 5.42 -1.75
CA PHE A 198 16.56 5.02 -2.98
C PHE A 198 17.18 6.20 -3.76
N ASN A 199 17.69 7.20 -3.03
CA ASN A 199 18.22 8.46 -3.57
C ASN A 199 17.22 9.27 -4.41
N ARG A 200 15.91 9.06 -4.20
CA ARG A 200 14.83 9.76 -4.89
C ARG A 200 13.87 10.38 -3.88
N ARG A 201 13.13 11.39 -4.33
CA ARG A 201 12.06 12.02 -3.56
C ARG A 201 10.72 11.58 -4.12
N TYR A 202 9.80 11.28 -3.23
CA TYR A 202 8.46 10.87 -3.55
C TYR A 202 7.45 11.72 -2.78
N GLY A 203 6.30 11.95 -3.39
CA GLY A 203 5.17 12.60 -2.75
C GLY A 203 4.13 11.54 -2.40
N HIS A 204 3.63 11.58 -1.16
CA HIS A 204 2.46 10.84 -0.72
C HIS A 204 1.36 11.86 -0.41
N PHE A 205 0.20 11.66 -1.01
CA PHE A 205 -0.91 12.57 -0.95
C PHE A 205 -2.16 11.85 -0.42
N ILE A 206 -2.90 12.54 0.44
CA ILE A 206 -4.25 12.12 0.85
C ILE A 206 -5.19 13.29 0.58
N LEU A 207 -6.27 13.03 -0.15
CA LEU A 207 -7.32 14.00 -0.44
C LEU A 207 -8.69 13.37 -0.17
N GLU A 208 -9.52 14.05 0.61
CA GLU A 208 -10.94 13.73 0.75
C GLU A 208 -11.70 14.19 -0.50
N LEU A 209 -12.51 13.29 -1.08
CA LEU A 209 -13.26 13.58 -2.29
C LEU A 209 -14.69 14.01 -1.98
N PRO A 210 -15.18 15.10 -2.58
CA PRO A 210 -16.58 15.48 -2.46
C PRO A 210 -17.47 14.59 -3.32
N GLY A 211 -18.49 13.99 -2.69
CA GLY A 211 -19.58 13.34 -3.40
C GLY A 211 -19.34 11.87 -3.75
N TYR A 212 -20.17 11.36 -4.64
CA TYR A 212 -20.21 9.96 -5.06
C TYR A 212 -20.21 9.90 -6.59
N GLY A 213 -19.49 8.93 -7.16
CA GLY A 213 -19.56 8.63 -8.58
C GLY A 213 -18.18 8.53 -9.23
N LEU A 214 -18.13 8.90 -10.51
CA LEU A 214 -16.94 8.85 -11.35
C LEU A 214 -16.11 10.11 -11.16
N HIS A 215 -14.83 9.92 -10.89
CA HIS A 215 -13.83 10.97 -10.72
C HIS A 215 -12.60 10.69 -11.59
N THR A 216 -11.74 11.68 -11.72
CA THR A 216 -10.51 11.60 -12.49
C THR A 216 -9.33 12.22 -11.77
N LEU A 217 -8.16 11.56 -11.88
CA LEU A 217 -6.86 12.12 -11.48
C LEU A 217 -5.99 12.23 -12.73
N GLU A 218 -5.39 13.40 -12.96
CA GLU A 218 -4.44 13.65 -14.03
C GLU A 218 -3.11 14.08 -13.43
N ASN A 219 -2.02 13.37 -13.76
CA ASN A 219 -0.67 13.70 -13.33
C ASN A 219 0.31 13.40 -14.48
N GLY A 220 1.18 14.36 -14.80
CA GLY A 220 2.21 14.21 -15.85
C GLY A 220 3.39 13.35 -15.43
N GLY A 221 3.63 13.20 -14.13
CA GLY A 221 4.64 12.28 -13.58
C GLY A 221 4.12 10.86 -13.44
N ASN A 222 4.93 10.00 -12.80
CA ASN A 222 4.53 8.63 -12.50
C ASN A 222 3.86 8.56 -11.12
N TYR A 223 2.78 7.79 -11.01
CA TYR A 223 2.04 7.62 -9.76
C TYR A 223 1.36 6.26 -9.61
N VAL A 224 0.92 5.96 -8.39
CA VAL A 224 -0.03 4.90 -8.06
C VAL A 224 -1.13 5.48 -7.17
N LEU A 225 -2.38 5.09 -7.42
CA LEU A 225 -3.56 5.70 -6.81
C LEU A 225 -4.47 4.63 -6.18
N TYR A 226 -4.75 4.79 -4.90
CA TYR A 226 -5.72 4.02 -4.13
C TYR A 226 -6.97 4.84 -3.86
N VAL A 227 -8.12 4.19 -3.87
CA VAL A 227 -9.40 4.76 -3.40
C VAL A 227 -9.78 4.03 -2.12
N ILE A 228 -10.12 4.79 -1.08
CA ILE A 228 -10.47 4.27 0.24
C ILE A 228 -11.74 4.95 0.71
N CYS A 229 -12.78 4.19 1.00
CA CYS A 229 -14.08 4.71 1.40
C CYS A 229 -14.43 4.23 2.80
N LYS A 230 -14.75 5.17 3.68
CA LYS A 230 -15.32 4.91 5.00
C LYS A 230 -16.82 4.64 4.86
N ASN A 231 -17.33 3.84 5.78
CA ASN A 231 -18.76 3.64 6.04
C ASN A 231 -19.56 3.09 4.85
N VAL A 232 -18.97 2.17 4.07
CA VAL A 232 -19.60 1.67 2.83
C VAL A 232 -20.88 0.88 3.11
N ASN A 233 -20.88 -0.02 4.10
CA ASN A 233 -22.08 -0.79 4.49
C ASN A 233 -22.43 -0.68 6.00
N GLY A 234 -21.82 0.27 6.71
CA GLY A 234 -22.07 0.47 8.14
C GLY A 234 -21.02 1.38 8.78
N ALA A 235 -21.27 1.86 10.00
CA ALA A 235 -20.43 2.86 10.67
C ALA A 235 -18.98 2.41 10.97
N TYR A 236 -18.71 1.10 10.93
CA TYR A 236 -17.40 0.50 11.21
C TYR A 236 -16.87 -0.31 10.01
N ASP A 237 -17.40 -0.03 8.81
CA ASP A 237 -17.01 -0.69 7.57
C ASP A 237 -16.17 0.23 6.69
N ALA A 238 -15.29 -0.35 5.89
CA ALA A 238 -14.52 0.37 4.88
C ALA A 238 -14.27 -0.52 3.67
N ALA A 239 -14.14 0.10 2.51
CA ALA A 239 -13.70 -0.58 1.30
C ALA A 239 -12.61 0.23 0.63
N GLY A 240 -11.70 -0.46 -0.06
CA GLY A 240 -10.71 0.20 -0.87
C GLY A 240 -10.29 -0.65 -2.05
N TYR A 241 -9.74 0.00 -3.06
CA TYR A 241 -9.09 -0.66 -4.17
C TYR A 241 -7.95 0.18 -4.75
N LEU A 242 -7.05 -0.49 -5.47
CA LEU A 242 -6.01 0.14 -6.29
C LEU A 242 -6.59 0.40 -7.69
N THR A 243 -6.49 1.64 -8.16
CA THR A 243 -7.07 2.05 -9.45
C THR A 243 -6.34 1.45 -10.65
N GLY A 244 -5.02 1.28 -10.54
CA GLY A 244 -4.20 0.70 -11.58
C GLY A 244 -2.71 0.84 -11.26
N TYR A 245 -1.93 -0.02 -11.89
CA TYR A 245 -0.47 -0.02 -11.88
C TYR A 245 0.00 -0.71 -13.17
N ASN A 246 1.19 -0.35 -13.67
CA ASN A 246 1.76 -0.95 -14.86
C ASN A 246 2.52 -2.24 -14.52
N GLN A 247 2.72 -3.09 -15.54
CA GLN A 247 3.62 -4.23 -15.41
C GLN A 247 5.06 -3.74 -15.31
N ARG A 248 5.84 -4.32 -14.40
CA ARG A 248 7.28 -4.07 -14.31
C ARG A 248 7.94 -4.41 -15.64
N LYS A 249 8.73 -3.49 -16.19
CA LYS A 249 9.56 -3.74 -17.38
C LYS A 249 10.73 -4.65 -16.96
N GLN A 250 10.86 -5.81 -17.61
CA GLN A 250 11.99 -6.73 -17.46
C GLN A 250 13.15 -6.27 -18.34
#